data_AF-A0A921NCM2-F1
#
_entry.id   AF-A0A921NCM2-F1
#
_cell.length_a   1.000
_cell.length_b   1.000
_cell.length_c   1.000
_cell.angle_alpha   90.00
_cell.angle_beta   90.00
_cell.angle_gamma   90.00
#
_symmetry.space_group_name_H-M   'P 1'
#
loop_
_entity.id
_entity.type
_entity.pdbx_description
1 polymer ?
#
loop_
_entity_poly.entity_id
_entity_poly.type
_entity_poly.pdbx_seq_one_letter_code
_entity_poly.pdbx_strand_id
1 'polypeptide(L)'
;AYNEGDWQLQEANPVMIHGLAKDFLHKVSGTELVTCIINWAKTEGYDSIRLDAVTQNTPAIALYEKLGFQRVGKVDLQLDFPWVKWFYLYELVLA
;
A
#
# COMPACT_ATOMS: atom_id res chain seq x y z
N ALA A 1 -1.45 -11.89 -10.47
CA ALA A 1 -1.49 -11.29 -9.14
C ALA A 1 -2.24 -9.96 -9.11
N TYR A 2 -1.67 -8.79 -9.43
CA TYR A 2 -2.40 -7.50 -9.23
C TYR A 2 -3.74 -7.37 -9.97
N ASN A 3 -3.92 -8.04 -11.12
CA ASN A 3 -5.19 -8.06 -11.85
C ASN A 3 -6.32 -8.80 -11.09
N GLU A 4 -6.00 -9.49 -9.99
CA GLU A 4 -6.96 -10.17 -9.11
C GLU A 4 -7.50 -9.26 -8.00
N GLY A 5 -6.99 -8.03 -7.89
CA GLY A 5 -7.52 -7.03 -6.96
C GLY A 5 -8.87 -6.49 -7.42
N ASP A 6 -9.81 -6.40 -6.49
CA ASP A 6 -11.11 -5.74 -6.67
C ASP A 6 -10.96 -4.22 -6.50
N TRP A 7 -10.21 -3.61 -7.44
CA TRP A 7 -9.90 -2.19 -7.41
C TRP A 7 -11.18 -1.34 -7.47
N GLN A 8 -11.27 -0.35 -6.59
CA GLN A 8 -12.40 0.58 -6.55
C GLN A 8 -12.43 1.46 -7.80
N LEU A 9 -11.25 1.86 -8.30
CA LEU A 9 -11.11 2.58 -9.56
C LEU A 9 -10.45 1.70 -10.63
N GLN A 10 -11.23 1.22 -11.58
CA GLN A 10 -10.71 0.33 -12.63
C GLN A 10 -9.83 1.09 -13.64
N GLU A 11 -10.23 2.30 -14.00
CA GLU A 11 -9.47 3.23 -14.86
C GLU A 11 -8.95 4.37 -14.00
N ALA A 12 -7.77 4.18 -13.41
CA ALA A 12 -7.12 5.15 -12.54
C ALA A 12 -5.68 5.42 -13.00
N ASN A 13 -5.16 6.57 -12.61
CA ASN A 13 -3.73 6.89 -12.55
C ASN A 13 -3.23 6.75 -11.10
N PRO A 14 -2.88 5.53 -10.63
CA PRO A 14 -2.45 5.32 -9.26
C PRO A 14 -0.96 5.62 -9.05
N VAL A 15 -0.61 6.06 -7.85
CA VAL A 15 0.76 5.92 -7.32
C VAL A 15 0.93 4.52 -6.76
N MET A 16 1.97 3.81 -7.18
CA MET A 16 2.34 2.49 -6.64
C MET A 16 3.46 2.63 -5.60
N ILE A 17 3.21 2.22 -4.36
CA ILE A 17 4.27 2.10 -3.34
C ILE A 17 4.83 0.68 -3.39
N HIS A 18 6.01 0.50 -4.01
CA HIS A 18 6.67 -0.81 -4.15
C HIS A 18 7.45 -1.25 -2.91
N GLY A 19 7.82 -0.31 -2.04
CA GLY A 19 8.62 -0.61 -0.86
C GLY A 19 8.60 0.55 0.11
N LEU A 20 8.40 0.24 1.39
CA LEU A 20 8.43 1.19 2.48
C LEU A 20 9.32 0.63 3.57
N ALA A 21 10.47 1.27 3.80
CA ALA A 21 11.39 0.92 4.87
C ALA A 21 11.62 2.15 5.75
N LYS A 22 11.64 1.93 7.06
CA LYS A 22 12.00 2.95 8.02
C LYS A 22 13.47 2.77 8.39
N ASP A 23 14.23 3.85 8.28
CA ASP A 23 15.58 3.92 8.86
C ASP A 23 15.48 4.05 10.39
N PHE A 24 16.35 3.35 11.11
CA PHE A 24 16.49 3.41 12.57
C PHE A 24 17.14 4.72 13.05
N LEU A 25 17.86 5.43 12.18
CA LEU A 25 18.52 6.69 12.52
C LEU A 25 17.56 7.89 12.55
N HIS A 26 16.45 7.81 11.82
CA HIS A 26 15.49 8.92 11.68
C HIS A 26 14.21 8.66 12.48
N LYS A 27 13.74 9.67 13.22
CA LYS A 27 12.56 9.57 14.09
C LYS A 27 11.22 9.60 13.36
N VAL A 28 11.22 9.70 12.02
CA VAL A 28 10.00 9.72 11.21
C VAL A 28 9.23 8.41 11.40
N SER A 29 7.95 8.51 11.75
CA SER A 29 7.05 7.37 11.85
C SER A 29 6.59 6.91 10.47
N GLY A 30 6.19 5.64 10.35
CA GLY A 30 5.55 5.16 9.11
C GLY A 30 4.28 5.94 8.77
N THR A 31 3.58 6.45 9.78
CA THR A 31 2.42 7.35 9.61
C THR A 31 2.81 8.65 8.94
N GLU A 32 3.84 9.34 9.40
CA GLU A 32 4.31 10.58 8.78
C GLU A 32 4.78 10.34 7.34
N LEU A 33 5.51 9.25 7.09
CA LEU A 33 6.00 8.92 5.75
C LEU A 33 4.85 8.67 4.77
N VAL A 34 3.90 7.79 5.12
CA VAL A 34 2.77 7.49 4.23
C VAL A 34 1.84 8.70 4.09
N THR A 35 1.65 9.50 5.14
CA THR A 35 0.87 10.75 5.07
C THR A 35 1.51 11.76 4.11
N CYS A 36 2.84 11.86 4.10
CA CYS A 36 3.56 12.69 3.14
C CYS A 36 3.29 12.26 1.70
N ILE A 37 3.34 10.95 1.43
CA ILE A 37 3.05 10.39 0.10
C ILE A 37 1.59 10.66 -0.30
N ILE A 38 0.63 10.51 0.62
CA ILE A 38 -0.79 10.82 0.38
C ILE A 38 -0.97 12.29 -0.02
N ASN A 39 -0.38 13.20 0.72
CA ASN A 39 -0.50 14.64 0.45
C ASN A 39 0.16 15.03 -0.87
N TRP A 40 1.33 14.48 -1.16
CA TRP A 40 2.01 14.66 -2.44
C TRP A 40 1.15 14.15 -3.60
N ALA A 41 0.64 12.93 -3.52
CA ALA A 41 -0.17 12.33 -4.58
C ALA A 41 -1.45 13.12 -4.86
N LYS A 42 -2.11 13.63 -3.81
CA LYS A 42 -3.25 14.56 -3.94
C LYS A 42 -2.86 15.85 -4.66
N THR A 43 -1.70 16.42 -4.31
CA THR A 43 -1.22 17.69 -4.88
C THR A 43 -0.89 17.56 -6.37
N GLU A 44 -0.35 16.41 -6.77
CA GLU A 44 -0.02 16.11 -8.17
C GLU A 44 -1.23 15.61 -8.99
N GLY A 45 -2.40 15.44 -8.37
CA GLY A 45 -3.63 15.05 -9.07
C GLY A 45 -3.72 13.57 -9.45
N TYR A 46 -3.13 12.67 -8.65
CA TYR A 46 -3.33 11.22 -8.82
C TYR A 46 -4.69 10.77 -8.26
N ASP A 47 -5.28 9.75 -8.86
CA ASP A 47 -6.62 9.26 -8.50
C ASP A 47 -6.61 8.35 -7.26
N SER A 48 -5.50 7.63 -7.04
CA SER A 48 -5.38 6.67 -5.95
C SER A 48 -3.93 6.35 -5.59
N ILE A 49 -3.75 5.67 -4.45
CA ILE A 49 -2.50 5.02 -4.06
C ILE A 49 -2.76 3.54 -3.89
N ARG A 50 -1.88 2.71 -4.44
CA ARG A 50 -1.93 1.26 -4.33
C ARG A 50 -0.64 0.71 -3.76
N LEU A 51 -0.78 -0.35 -2.98
CA LEU A 51 0.36 -1.08 -2.41
C LEU A 51 -0.04 -2.52 -2.11
N ASP A 52 0.97 -3.35 -1.89
CA ASP A 52 0.83 -4.68 -1.34
C ASP A 52 1.56 -4.82 -0.01
N ALA A 53 1.04 -5.70 0.84
CA ALA A 53 1.64 -5.98 2.14
C ALA A 53 1.61 -7.49 2.40
N VAL A 54 2.78 -8.05 2.76
CA VAL A 54 2.87 -9.43 3.26
C VAL A 54 1.87 -9.61 4.41
N THR A 55 1.06 -10.66 4.36
CA THR A 55 -0.05 -10.85 5.33
C THR A 55 0.41 -10.96 6.79
N GLN A 56 1.68 -11.30 7.02
CA GLN A 56 2.31 -11.39 8.34
C GLN A 56 2.82 -10.04 8.87
N ASN A 57 2.86 -8.99 8.05
CA ASN A 57 3.34 -7.67 8.47
C ASN A 57 2.22 -6.87 9.16
N THR A 58 1.79 -7.35 10.34
CA THR A 58 0.72 -6.74 11.15
C THR A 58 0.95 -5.24 11.41
N PRO A 59 2.17 -4.75 11.69
CA PRO A 59 2.40 -3.31 11.87
C PRO A 59 2.08 -2.48 10.62
N ALA A 60 2.50 -2.93 9.43
CA ALA A 60 2.21 -2.22 8.18
C ALA A 60 0.72 -2.28 7.83
N ILE A 61 0.08 -3.43 8.01
CA ILE A 61 -1.37 -3.60 7.80
C ILE A 61 -2.16 -2.62 8.66
N ALA A 62 -1.86 -2.56 9.97
CA ALA A 62 -2.53 -1.64 10.88
C ALA A 62 -2.29 -0.17 10.51
N LEU A 63 -1.09 0.16 10.02
CA LEU A 63 -0.77 1.49 9.52
C LEU A 63 -1.62 1.87 8.30
N TYR A 64 -1.70 0.99 7.29
CA TYR A 64 -2.45 1.27 6.06
C TYR A 64 -3.95 1.39 6.34
N GLU A 65 -4.52 0.47 7.12
CA GLU A 65 -5.94 0.51 7.50
C GLU A 65 -6.26 1.75 8.34
N LYS A 66 -5.38 2.16 9.27
CA LYS A 66 -5.52 3.41 10.02
C LYS A 66 -5.53 4.65 9.12
N LEU A 67 -4.77 4.63 8.02
CA LEU A 67 -4.69 5.73 7.07
C LEU A 67 -5.78 5.69 5.99
N GLY A 68 -6.74 4.77 6.09
CA GLY A 68 -7.91 4.71 5.22
C GLY A 68 -7.77 3.85 3.97
N PHE A 69 -6.63 3.18 3.78
CA PHE A 69 -6.49 2.20 2.70
C PHE A 69 -7.50 1.07 2.87
N GLN A 70 -8.17 0.71 1.79
CA GLN A 70 -9.10 -0.41 1.73
C GLN A 70 -8.37 -1.64 1.22
N ARG A 71 -8.58 -2.78 1.88
CA ARG A 71 -8.08 -4.07 1.39
C ARG A 71 -8.97 -4.52 0.22
N VAL A 72 -8.39 -4.59 -0.97
CA VAL A 72 -9.10 -4.91 -2.22
C VAL A 72 -8.76 -6.29 -2.76
N GLY A 73 -7.84 -7.02 -2.12
CA GLY A 73 -7.52 -8.36 -2.57
C GLY A 73 -6.54 -9.09 -1.67
N LYS A 74 -6.37 -10.37 -1.97
CA LYS A 74 -5.34 -11.23 -1.39
C LYS A 74 -4.78 -12.11 -2.50
N VAL A 75 -3.49 -12.00 -2.76
CA VAL A 75 -2.84 -12.65 -3.90
C VAL A 75 -1.57 -13.36 -3.47
N ASP A 76 -1.19 -14.37 -4.25
CA ASP A 76 0.15 -14.93 -4.25
C ASP A 76 0.95 -14.21 -5.34
N LEU A 77 1.97 -13.44 -4.96
CA LEU A 77 2.83 -12.74 -5.91
C LEU A 77 3.79 -13.70 -6.64
N GLN A 78 3.81 -14.99 -6.28
CA GLN A 78 4.69 -16.02 -6.83
C GLN A 78 6.17 -15.66 -6.68
N LEU A 79 6.52 -15.02 -5.57
CA LEU A 79 7.90 -14.70 -5.23
C LEU A 79 8.59 -15.94 -4.65
N ASP A 80 9.87 -16.10 -4.95
CA ASP A 80 10.68 -17.22 -4.48
C ASP A 80 11.19 -17.00 -3.05
N PHE A 81 10.25 -16.78 -2.11
CA PHE A 81 10.52 -16.62 -0.68
C PHE A 81 9.71 -17.65 0.12
N PRO A 82 10.33 -18.71 0.67
CA PRO A 82 9.63 -19.83 1.31
C PRO A 82 8.69 -19.43 2.47
N TRP A 83 8.98 -18.31 3.13
CA TRP A 83 8.22 -17.80 4.28
C TRP A 83 7.18 -16.74 3.92
N VAL A 84 7.08 -16.33 2.65
CA VAL A 84 6.15 -15.30 2.19
C VAL A 84 5.32 -15.84 1.03
N LYS A 85 4.06 -16.20 1.33
CA LYS A 85 3.12 -16.70 0.32
C LYS A 85 2.05 -15.68 -0.06
N TRP A 86 1.44 -15.04 0.93
CA TRP A 86 0.26 -14.21 0.71
C TRP A 86 0.57 -12.73 0.92
N PHE A 87 0.01 -11.93 0.02
CA PHE A 87 0.02 -10.47 0.08
C PHE A 87 -1.41 -9.96 0.07
N TYR A 88 -1.70 -8.96 0.91
CA TYR A 88 -2.90 -8.16 0.76
C TYR A 88 -2.65 -7.03 -0.23
N LEU A 89 -3.61 -6.78 -1.11
CA LEU A 89 -3.63 -5.61 -1.97
C LEU A 89 -4.46 -4.52 -1.30
N TYR A 90 -3.94 -3.31 -1.31
CA TYR A 90 -4.57 -2.13 -0.71
C TYR A 90 -4.71 -1.01 -1.74
N GLU A 91 -5.79 -0.27 -1.63
CA GLU A 91 -6.05 0.95 -2.39
C GLU A 91 -6.60 2.06 -1.50
N LEU A 92 -6.08 3.27 -1.66
CA LEU A 92 -6.64 4.50 -1.12
C LEU A 92 -7.06 5.38 -2.29
N VAL A 93 -8.36 5.60 -2.45
CA VAL A 93 -8.90 6.56 -3.43
C VAL A 93 -8.65 7.98 -2.93
N LEU A 94 -8.04 8.82 -3.76
CA LEU A 94 -7.70 10.20 -3.44
C LEU A 94 -8.80 11.10 -4.02
N ALA A 95 -9.69 11.56 -3.13
CA ALA A 95 -10.58 12.69 -3.42
C ALA A 95 -9.84 14.03 -3.33
#